data_AF-A0A352M2Y4-F1
#
_entry.id   AF-A0A352M2Y4-F1
#
_cell.length_a   1.000
_cell.length_b   1.000
_cell.length_c   1.000
_cell.angle_alpha   90.00
_cell.angle_beta   90.00
_cell.angle_gamma   90.00
#
_symmetry.space_group_name_H-M   'P 1'
#
loop_
_entity.id
_entity.type
_entity.pdbx_description
1 polymer ?
#
loop_
_entity_poly.entity_id
_entity_poly.type
_entity_poly.pdbx_seq_one_letter_code
_entity_poly.pdbx_strand_id
1 'polypeptide(L)' 'SFGGVDNVMPVDVFIPGCPPHPYAIINGLLRAVRLIAKK' A
#
# COMPACT_ATOMS: atom_id res chain seq x y z
N SER A 1 8.55 19.43 -2.89
CA SER A 1 7.51 18.39 -2.75
C SER A 1 8.10 17.22 -1.98
N PHE A 2 7.42 16.71 -0.95
CA PHE A 2 7.97 15.77 0.05
C PHE A 2 8.40 14.36 -0.46
N GLY A 3 8.41 14.11 -1.78
CA GLY A 3 8.80 12.82 -2.35
C GLY A 3 7.73 11.74 -2.15
N GLY A 4 8.16 10.50 -1.89
CA GLY A 4 7.27 9.40 -1.52
C GLY A 4 6.58 9.61 -0.17
N VAL A 5 5.42 8.98 0.01
CA VAL A 5 4.59 9.09 1.24
C VAL A 5 5.33 8.57 2.48
N ASP A 6 6.25 7.63 2.26
CA ASP A 6 7.12 7.03 3.28
C ASP A 6 8.08 8.02 3.95
N ASN A 7 8.37 9.15 3.30
CA ASN A 7 9.16 10.23 3.90
C ASN A 7 8.38 11.06 4.93
N VAL A 8 7.05 10.95 4.93
CA VAL A 8 6.16 11.75 5.80
C VAL A 8 5.57 10.90 6.91
N MET A 9 5.28 9.63 6.65
CA MET A 9 4.66 8.72 7.61
C MET A 9 5.01 7.26 7.31
N PRO A 10 4.98 6.37 8.32
CA PRO A 10 5.21 4.94 8.08
C PRO A 10 4.14 4.36 7.15
N VAL A 11 4.60 3.54 6.20
CA VAL A 11 3.74 2.87 5.21
C VAL A 11 3.73 1.37 5.49
N ASP A 12 2.53 0.81 5.71
CA ASP A 12 2.37 -0.62 5.98
C ASP A 12 2.42 -1.49 4.71
N VAL A 13 1.91 -0.96 3.59
CA VAL A 13 1.79 -1.70 2.32
C VAL A 13 2.12 -0.81 1.14
N PHE A 14 3.07 -1.25 0.31
CA PHE A 14 3.37 -0.65 -0.99
C PHE A 14 2.75 -1.44 -2.14
N ILE A 15 2.19 -0.72 -3.13
CA ILE A 15 1.60 -1.28 -4.36
C ILE A 15 2.39 -0.72 -5.55
N PRO A 16 3.28 -1.50 -6.19
CA PRO A 16 4.09 -1.00 -7.31
C PRO A 16 3.28 -0.87 -8.60
N GLY A 17 3.58 0.17 -9.39
CA GLY A 17 3.07 0.36 -10.74
C GLY A 17 2.92 1.83 -11.14
N CYS A 18 2.85 2.09 -12.46
CA CYS A 18 2.63 3.44 -13.01
C CYS A 18 1.77 3.38 -14.30
N PRO A 19 0.42 3.39 -14.18
CA PRO A 19 -0.34 3.16 -12.96
C PRO A 19 -0.34 1.66 -12.60
N PRO A 20 -0.55 1.30 -11.32
CA PRO A 20 -0.75 -0.10 -10.94
C PRO A 20 -2.01 -0.65 -11.60
N HIS A 21 -1.96 -1.92 -12.03
CA HIS A 21 -3.14 -2.61 -12.55
C HIS A 21 -4.24 -2.63 -11.47
N PRO A 22 -5.53 -2.45 -11.80
CA PRO A 22 -6.61 -2.39 -10.80
C PRO A 22 -6.62 -3.58 -9.82
N TYR A 23 -6.31 -4.78 -10.32
CA TYR A 23 -6.19 -5.98 -9.48
C TYR A 23 -5.07 -5.89 -8.43
N ALA A 24 -3.97 -5.20 -8.72
CA ALA A 24 -2.88 -4.98 -7.76
C ALA A 24 -3.32 -4.08 -6.60
N ILE A 25 -4.20 -3.11 -6.86
CA ILE A 25 -4.79 -2.24 -5.82
C ILE A 25 -5.65 -3.06 -4.87
N ILE A 26 -6.55 -3.89 -5.42
CA ILE A 26 -7.42 -4.77 -4.62
C ILE A 26 -6.58 -5.72 -3.77
N ASN A 27 -5.53 -6.31 -4.34
CA ASN A 27 -4.63 -7.18 -3.59
C ASN A 27 -3.88 -6.44 -2.47
N GLY A 28 -3.45 -5.19 -2.71
CA GLY A 28 -2.86 -4.34 -1.70
C GLY A 28 -3.80 -4.06 -0.53
N LEU A 29 -5.07 -3.76 -0.82
CA LEU A 29 -6.10 -3.57 0.20
C LEU A 29 -6.33 -4.85 1.01
N LEU A 30 -6.47 -6.00 0.35
CA LEU A 30 -6.64 -7.30 1.03
C LEU A 30 -5.42 -7.64 1.90
N ARG A 31 -4.21 -7.22 1.51
CA ARG A 31 -3.01 -7.36 2.34
C ARG A 31 -3.11 -6.48 3.59
N ALA A 32 -3.53 -5.23 3.46
CA ALA A 32 -3.72 -4.33 4.59
C ALA A 32 -4.76 -4.87 5.60
N VAL A 33 -5.90 -5.36 5.11
CA VAL A 33 -6.94 -5.98 5.97
C VAL A 33 -6.37 -7.19 6.74
N ARG A 34 -5.57 -8.04 6.10
CA ARG A 34 -4.93 -9.19 6.77
C ARG A 34 -3.89 -8.79 7.81
N LEU A 35 -3.21 -7.65 7.64
CA LEU A 35 -2.28 -7.14 8.65
C LEU A 35 -3.02 -6.71 9.91
N ILE A 36 -4.15 -6.03 9.76
CA ILE A 36 -5.01 -5.63 10.88
C ILE A 36 -5.59 -6.85 11.59
N ALA A 37 -6.07 -7.85 10.85
CA ALA A 37 -6.67 -9.06 11.43
C ALA A 37 -5.67 -9.98 12.16
N LYS A 38 -4.37 -9.85 11.90
CA LYS A 38 -3.31 -10.62 12.58
C LYS A 38 -2.78 -9.94 13.85
N LYS A 39 -3.29 -8.75 14.17
CA LYS A 39 -2.91 -7.97 15.34
C LYS A 39 -3.93 -8.19 16.45
#